data_AF-A0A2V6AFX0-F1
#
_entry.id   AF-A0A2V6AFX0-F1
#
_cell.length_a   1.000
_cell.length_b   1.000
_cell.length_c   1.000
_cell.angle_alpha   90.00
_cell.angle_beta   90.00
_cell.angle_gamma   90.00
#
_symmetry.space_group_name_H-M   'P 1'
#
loop_
_entity.id
_entity.type
_entity.pdbx_description
1 polymer ?
#
loop_
_entity_poly.entity_id
_entity_poly.type
_entity_poly.pdbx_seq_one_letter_code
_entity_poly.pdbx_strand_id
1 'polypeptide(L)'
;MIKMLIISAVFICSQAIAPARPCTTTEARKAEAVIARLDRWEDIYRSFKMYRQCDDGAVAEAFSNSIVRMCAVRWDQFDVLRVFASSDKDFYSFVLRHIDATAAKTDIERAIVNSTKNCPVGANNICSAIAQAAKRALRGMPDN
;
A
#
# COMPACT_ATOMS: atom_id res chain seq x y z
N MET A 1 -23.27 -39.36 42.75
CA MET A 1 -22.15 -38.43 42.46
C MET A 1 -21.49 -38.89 41.16
N ILE A 2 -21.81 -38.27 40.03
CA ILE A 2 -21.20 -38.57 38.72
C ILE A 2 -20.45 -37.31 38.31
N LYS A 3 -19.11 -37.39 38.31
CA LYS A 3 -18.21 -36.34 37.82
C LYS A 3 -18.15 -36.50 36.30
N MET A 4 -18.94 -35.71 35.59
CA MET A 4 -18.92 -35.64 34.14
C MET A 4 -17.72 -34.78 33.72
N LEU A 5 -16.65 -35.45 33.27
CA LEU A 5 -15.48 -34.81 32.67
C LEU A 5 -15.85 -34.34 31.26
N ILE A 6 -15.97 -33.03 31.07
CA ILE A 6 -16.15 -32.40 29.76
C ILE A 6 -14.77 -32.35 29.09
N ILE A 7 -14.51 -33.28 28.16
CA ILE A 7 -13.34 -33.23 27.28
C ILE A 7 -13.69 -32.25 26.15
N SER A 8 -13.29 -30.99 26.32
CA SER A 8 -13.44 -29.97 25.27
C SER A 8 -12.37 -30.20 24.21
N ALA A 9 -12.75 -30.78 23.07
CA ALA A 9 -11.88 -30.95 21.92
C ALA A 9 -11.60 -29.59 21.27
N VAL A 10 -10.44 -28.99 21.60
CA VAL A 10 -9.94 -27.78 20.94
C VAL A 10 -9.49 -28.18 19.54
N PHE A 11 -10.35 -27.95 18.55
CA PHE A 11 -10.00 -28.06 17.13
C PHE A 11 -9.09 -26.88 16.77
N ILE A 12 -7.77 -27.07 16.91
CA ILE A 12 -6.77 -26.11 16.44
C ILE A 12 -6.78 -26.18 14.91
N CYS A 13 -7.52 -25.27 14.28
CA CYS A 13 -7.51 -25.08 12.84
C CYS A 13 -6.17 -24.42 12.45
N SER A 14 -5.17 -25.23 12.12
CA SER A 14 -3.91 -24.75 11.55
C SER A 14 -4.18 -24.14 10.18
N GLN A 15 -4.35 -22.82 10.14
CA GLN A 15 -4.35 -22.07 8.90
C GLN A 15 -2.94 -22.21 8.29
N ALA A 16 -2.80 -23.03 7.25
CA ALA A 16 -1.57 -23.09 6.48
C ALA A 16 -1.42 -21.76 5.74
N ILE A 17 -0.66 -20.83 6.31
CA ILE A 17 -0.21 -19.63 5.60
C ILE A 17 0.81 -20.12 4.58
N ALA A 18 0.39 -20.26 3.32
CA ALA A 18 1.30 -20.58 2.22
C ALA A 18 2.40 -19.50 2.18
N PRO A 19 3.70 -19.88 2.20
CA PRO A 19 4.77 -18.90 2.15
C PRO A 19 4.67 -18.12 0.83
N ALA A 20 4.81 -16.80 0.91
CA ALA A 20 4.86 -15.95 -0.28
C ALA A 20 5.97 -16.46 -1.21
N ARG A 21 5.68 -16.54 -2.52
CA ARG A 21 6.66 -16.98 -3.52
C ARG A 21 7.92 -16.12 -3.41
N PRO A 22 9.12 -16.70 -3.35
CA PRO A 22 10.35 -15.91 -3.24
C PRO A 22 10.54 -15.02 -4.48
N CYS A 23 11.01 -13.79 -4.28
CA CYS A 23 11.41 -12.91 -5.35
C CYS A 23 12.82 -13.27 -5.84
N THR A 24 12.98 -13.45 -7.15
CA THR A 24 14.31 -13.63 -7.73
C THR A 24 15.01 -12.29 -7.93
N THR A 25 16.34 -12.27 -7.94
CA THR A 25 17.13 -11.05 -8.22
C THR A 25 16.77 -10.42 -9.57
N THR A 26 16.47 -11.23 -10.58
CA THR A 26 16.04 -10.76 -11.91
C THR A 26 14.68 -10.07 -11.84
N GLU A 27 13.73 -10.63 -11.08
CA GLU A 27 12.42 -10.02 -10.86
C GLU A 27 12.55 -8.71 -10.07
N ALA A 28 13.35 -8.67 -9.02
CA ALA A 28 13.57 -7.46 -8.23
C ALA A 28 14.12 -6.31 -9.09
N ARG A 29 15.19 -6.57 -9.87
CA ARG A 29 15.77 -5.56 -10.78
C ARG A 29 14.78 -5.07 -11.82
N LYS A 30 13.97 -5.97 -12.38
CA LYS A 30 12.95 -5.61 -13.37
C LYS A 30 11.83 -4.79 -12.72
N ALA A 31 11.39 -5.18 -11.53
CA ALA A 31 10.36 -4.50 -10.77
C ALA A 31 10.80 -3.06 -10.46
N GLU A 32 11.97 -2.90 -9.83
CA GLU A 32 12.55 -1.59 -9.49
C GLU A 32 12.59 -0.66 -10.71
N ALA A 33 13.14 -1.13 -11.83
CA ALA A 33 13.29 -0.34 -13.05
C ALA A 33 11.95 0.11 -13.67
N VAL A 34 10.92 -0.75 -13.61
CA VAL A 34 9.58 -0.44 -14.13
C VAL A 34 8.82 0.49 -13.19
N ILE A 35 8.81 0.18 -11.89
CA ILE A 35 8.00 0.87 -10.89
C ILE A 35 8.42 2.34 -10.74
N ALA A 36 9.73 2.62 -10.78
CA ALA A 36 10.27 3.96 -10.63
C ALA A 36 9.76 4.99 -11.67
N ARG A 37 9.18 4.51 -12.79
CA ARG A 37 8.72 5.34 -13.90
C ARG A 37 7.21 5.42 -14.05
N LEU A 38 6.44 4.71 -13.22
CA LEU A 38 4.98 4.63 -13.36
C LEU A 38 4.32 5.97 -13.05
N ASP A 39 3.35 6.33 -13.88
CA ASP A 39 2.57 7.58 -13.77
C ASP A 39 1.06 7.35 -13.98
N ARG A 40 0.63 6.09 -13.90
CA ARG A 40 -0.77 5.65 -14.06
C ARG A 40 -1.17 4.65 -13.00
N TRP A 41 -2.37 4.78 -12.44
CA TRP A 41 -2.85 3.85 -11.41
C TRP A 41 -3.07 2.43 -11.94
N GLU A 42 -3.43 2.26 -13.21
CA GLU A 42 -3.57 0.93 -13.80
C GLU A 42 -2.22 0.20 -13.89
N ASP A 43 -1.13 0.93 -14.15
CA ASP A 43 0.22 0.35 -14.19
C ASP A 43 0.75 0.01 -12.81
N ILE A 44 0.45 0.84 -11.80
CA ILE A 44 0.77 0.53 -10.40
C ILE A 44 0.00 -0.72 -9.97
N TYR A 45 -1.29 -0.81 -10.29
CA TYR A 45 -2.10 -1.98 -9.98
C TYR A 45 -1.54 -3.25 -10.65
N ARG A 46 -1.21 -3.18 -11.95
CA ARG A 46 -0.55 -4.30 -12.66
C ARG A 46 0.76 -4.71 -12.01
N SER A 47 1.60 -3.73 -11.65
CA SER A 47 2.89 -3.98 -11.02
C SER A 47 2.74 -4.58 -9.63
N PHE A 48 1.75 -4.14 -8.84
CA PHE A 48 1.39 -4.77 -7.58
C PHE A 48 1.03 -6.25 -7.78
N LYS A 49 0.14 -6.58 -8.73
CA LYS A 49 -0.25 -7.99 -8.97
C LYS A 49 0.93 -8.85 -9.42
N MET A 50 1.90 -8.27 -10.15
CA MET A 50 3.04 -8.99 -10.70
C MET A 50 4.24 -9.10 -9.73
N TYR A 51 4.46 -8.09 -8.89
CA TYR A 51 5.69 -7.91 -8.12
C TYR A 51 5.51 -7.70 -6.62
N ARG A 52 4.29 -7.80 -6.04
CA ARG A 52 4.08 -7.67 -4.59
C ARG A 52 4.94 -8.60 -3.73
N GLN A 53 5.38 -9.72 -4.27
CA GLN A 53 6.30 -10.65 -3.62
C GLN A 53 7.76 -10.16 -3.56
N CYS A 54 8.09 -9.16 -4.39
CA CYS A 54 9.38 -8.49 -4.43
C CYS A 54 9.40 -7.20 -3.61
N ASP A 55 8.35 -6.94 -2.82
CA ASP A 55 8.18 -5.70 -2.07
C ASP A 55 9.10 -5.61 -0.85
N ASP A 56 10.39 -5.47 -1.12
CA ASP A 56 11.47 -5.32 -0.15
C ASP A 56 12.59 -4.45 -0.76
N GLY A 57 13.41 -3.83 0.10
CA GLY A 57 14.53 -2.98 -0.28
C GLY A 57 14.19 -1.95 -1.36
N ALA A 58 15.01 -1.89 -2.43
CA ALA A 58 14.87 -0.91 -3.51
C ALA A 58 13.53 -1.00 -4.26
N VAL A 59 12.90 -2.18 -4.32
CA VAL A 59 11.58 -2.32 -4.96
C VAL A 59 10.49 -1.68 -4.09
N ALA A 60 10.56 -1.86 -2.77
CA ALA A 60 9.64 -1.23 -1.84
C ALA A 60 9.76 0.30 -1.89
N GLU A 61 11.00 0.81 -1.91
CA GLU A 61 11.25 2.25 -2.06
C GLU A 61 10.73 2.80 -3.41
N ALA A 62 10.89 2.03 -4.50
CA ALA A 62 10.34 2.40 -5.80
C ALA A 62 8.81 2.49 -5.75
N PHE A 63 8.14 1.54 -5.08
CA PHE A 63 6.69 1.61 -4.87
C PHE A 63 6.29 2.82 -4.03
N SER A 64 6.96 3.07 -2.90
CA SER A 64 6.66 4.22 -2.02
C SER A 64 6.80 5.54 -2.78
N ASN A 65 7.89 5.73 -3.52
CA ASN A 65 8.09 6.91 -4.36
C ASN A 65 7.00 7.06 -5.43
N SER A 66 6.68 5.99 -6.17
CA SER A 66 5.67 6.05 -7.23
C SER A 66 4.28 6.35 -6.68
N ILE A 67 3.85 5.67 -5.62
CA ILE A 67 2.53 5.82 -5.01
C ILE A 67 2.34 7.21 -4.40
N VAL A 68 3.33 7.71 -3.66
CA VAL A 68 3.24 9.04 -3.05
C VAL A 68 3.26 10.12 -4.14
N ARG A 69 4.10 9.98 -5.17
CA ARG A 69 4.09 10.88 -6.33
C ARG A 69 2.73 10.87 -7.02
N MET A 70 2.10 9.72 -7.22
CA MET A 70 0.73 9.66 -7.79
C MET A 70 -0.28 10.43 -6.94
N CYS A 71 -0.20 10.30 -5.61
CA CYS A 71 -1.04 11.08 -4.69
C CYS A 71 -0.72 12.59 -4.72
N ALA A 72 0.52 12.97 -5.04
CA ALA A 72 0.96 14.36 -5.08
C ALA A 72 0.60 15.06 -6.39
N VAL A 73 0.93 14.43 -7.53
CA VAL A 73 0.94 15.10 -8.84
C VAL A 73 -0.06 14.53 -9.85
N ARG A 74 -0.58 13.32 -9.63
CA ARG A 74 -1.58 12.67 -10.51
C ARG A 74 -2.92 12.47 -9.81
N TRP A 75 -3.32 13.46 -9.00
CA TRP A 75 -4.59 13.44 -8.28
C TRP A 75 -5.81 13.47 -9.21
N ASP A 76 -5.63 13.93 -10.45
CA ASP A 76 -6.61 13.84 -11.53
C ASP A 76 -7.05 12.39 -11.83
N GLN A 77 -6.21 11.40 -11.51
CA GLN A 77 -6.53 9.98 -11.68
C GLN A 77 -7.11 9.31 -10.42
N PHE A 78 -7.48 10.07 -9.39
CA PHE A 78 -7.92 9.53 -8.10
C PHE A 78 -9.11 8.54 -8.22
N ASP A 79 -10.03 8.78 -9.16
CA ASP A 79 -11.17 7.88 -9.36
C ASP A 79 -10.75 6.47 -9.79
N VAL A 80 -9.62 6.33 -10.51
CA VAL A 80 -9.05 5.04 -10.88
C VAL A 80 -8.49 4.31 -9.66
N LEU A 81 -7.77 5.03 -8.78
CA LEU A 81 -7.35 4.50 -7.48
C LEU A 81 -8.56 4.01 -6.69
N ARG A 82 -9.64 4.80 -6.62
CA ARG A 82 -10.85 4.44 -5.88
C ARG A 82 -11.47 3.12 -6.38
N VAL A 83 -11.50 2.90 -7.69
CA VAL A 83 -12.02 1.66 -8.27
C VAL A 83 -11.17 0.45 -7.85
N PHE A 84 -9.84 0.53 -7.96
CA PHE A 84 -8.98 -0.58 -7.55
C PHE A 84 -8.98 -0.80 -6.04
N ALA A 85 -8.94 0.26 -5.24
CA ALA A 85 -8.95 0.17 -3.78
C ALA A 85 -10.26 -0.42 -3.23
N SER A 86 -11.39 -0.16 -3.89
CA SER A 86 -12.69 -0.72 -3.48
C SER A 86 -12.86 -2.19 -3.88
N SER A 87 -12.22 -2.62 -4.98
CA SER A 87 -12.32 -3.99 -5.49
C SER A 87 -11.25 -4.95 -4.94
N ASP A 88 -10.08 -4.44 -4.56
CA ASP A 88 -8.94 -5.25 -4.10
C ASP A 88 -8.38 -4.68 -2.78
N LYS A 89 -8.76 -5.31 -1.66
CA LYS A 89 -8.36 -4.88 -0.30
C LYS A 89 -6.87 -5.05 -0.03
N ASP A 90 -6.22 -6.02 -0.67
CA ASP A 90 -4.77 -6.20 -0.56
C ASP A 90 -4.07 -5.03 -1.24
N PHE A 91 -4.53 -4.63 -2.43
CA PHE A 91 -4.00 -3.45 -3.11
C PHE A 91 -4.23 -2.17 -2.31
N TYR A 92 -5.41 -2.01 -1.72
CA TYR A 92 -5.68 -0.83 -0.89
C TYR A 92 -4.73 -0.76 0.33
N SER A 93 -4.55 -1.87 1.03
CA SER A 93 -3.63 -1.95 2.17
C SER A 93 -2.18 -1.73 1.74
N PHE A 94 -1.81 -2.24 0.56
CA PHE A 94 -0.52 -2.02 -0.06
C PHE A 94 -0.27 -0.53 -0.31
N VAL A 95 -1.19 0.16 -0.99
CA VAL A 95 -1.10 1.61 -1.24
C VAL A 95 -0.91 2.39 0.05
N LEU A 96 -1.71 2.11 1.08
CA LEU A 96 -1.61 2.85 2.34
C LEU A 96 -0.30 2.63 3.08
N ARG A 97 0.29 1.44 2.99
CA ARG A 97 1.59 1.12 3.62
C ARG A 97 2.76 1.81 2.92
N HIS A 98 2.68 2.00 1.60
CA HIS A 98 3.70 2.70 0.80
C HIS A 98 3.59 4.23 0.84
N ILE A 99 2.61 4.77 1.56
CA ILE A 99 2.63 6.18 1.94
C ILE A 99 3.42 6.29 3.24
N ASP A 100 4.74 6.30 3.11
CA ASP A 100 5.70 6.25 4.22
C ASP A 100 6.84 7.29 4.06
N ALA A 101 7.75 7.31 5.04
CA ALA A 101 8.81 8.33 5.16
C ALA A 101 9.98 8.15 4.16
N THR A 102 10.00 7.08 3.37
CA THR A 102 11.04 6.84 2.35
C THR A 102 10.77 7.62 1.05
N ALA A 103 9.55 8.12 0.87
CA ALA A 103 9.18 8.96 -0.26
C ALA A 103 9.65 10.42 -0.09
N ALA A 104 9.67 11.18 -1.18
CA ALA A 104 10.03 12.60 -1.16
C ALA A 104 9.10 13.41 -0.23
N LYS A 105 9.67 14.16 0.72
CA LYS A 105 8.93 14.99 1.69
C LYS A 105 7.92 15.92 1.03
N THR A 106 8.30 16.58 -0.05
CA THR A 106 7.43 17.51 -0.79
C THR A 106 6.20 16.82 -1.38
N ASP A 107 6.34 15.56 -1.81
CA ASP A 107 5.23 14.80 -2.38
C ASP A 107 4.30 14.30 -1.26
N ILE A 108 4.84 13.92 -0.10
CA ILE A 108 4.04 13.57 1.08
C ILE A 108 3.20 14.78 1.53
N GLU A 109 3.82 15.95 1.66
CA GLU A 109 3.12 17.19 2.02
C GLU A 109 2.00 17.51 1.02
N ARG A 110 2.29 17.35 -0.28
CA ARG A 110 1.29 17.55 -1.34
C ARG A 110 0.17 16.52 -1.28
N ALA A 111 0.47 15.26 -0.99
CA ALA A 111 -0.54 14.21 -0.80
C ALA A 111 -1.47 14.53 0.38
N ILE A 112 -0.96 15.10 1.48
CA ILE A 112 -1.79 15.61 2.59
C ILE A 112 -2.74 16.72 2.09
N VAL A 113 -2.23 17.69 1.33
CA VAL A 113 -3.06 18.78 0.80
C VAL A 113 -4.14 18.23 -0.11
N ASN A 114 -3.80 17.38 -1.07
CA ASN A 114 -4.76 16.83 -2.02
C ASN A 114 -5.84 15.99 -1.34
N SER A 115 -5.44 15.09 -0.43
CA SER A 115 -6.37 14.24 0.31
C SER A 115 -7.28 15.01 1.28
N THR A 116 -6.91 16.22 1.70
CA THR A 116 -7.73 17.02 2.62
C THR A 116 -8.53 18.14 1.96
N LYS A 117 -8.02 18.71 0.85
CA LYS A 117 -8.63 19.88 0.18
C LYS A 117 -9.28 19.53 -1.15
N ASN A 118 -8.78 18.50 -1.83
CA ASN A 118 -9.22 18.11 -3.17
C ASN A 118 -9.89 16.73 -3.16
N CYS A 119 -10.46 16.31 -2.03
CA CYS A 119 -11.10 15.01 -1.92
C CYS A 119 -12.39 14.97 -2.77
N PRO A 120 -12.53 14.01 -3.70
CA PRO A 120 -13.76 13.88 -4.48
C PRO A 120 -14.95 13.48 -3.61
N VAL A 121 -16.15 13.93 -4.02
CA VAL A 121 -17.40 13.60 -3.35
C VAL A 121 -17.57 12.07 -3.28
N GLY A 122 -17.96 11.58 -2.10
CA GLY A 122 -18.16 10.15 -1.85
C GLY A 122 -16.87 9.35 -1.60
N ALA A 123 -15.70 9.98 -1.52
CA ALA A 123 -14.42 9.30 -1.29
C ALA A 123 -13.77 9.61 0.08
N ASN A 124 -14.52 10.18 1.02
CA ASN A 124 -14.02 10.66 2.31
C ASN A 124 -13.22 9.61 3.09
N ASN A 125 -13.62 8.34 3.02
CA ASN A 125 -12.93 7.23 3.67
C ASN A 125 -11.51 7.04 3.11
N ILE A 126 -11.36 6.98 1.79
CA ILE A 126 -10.07 6.77 1.12
C ILE A 126 -9.18 8.00 1.32
N CYS A 127 -9.73 9.20 1.12
CA CYS A 127 -9.01 10.46 1.35
C CYS A 127 -8.49 10.56 2.78
N SER A 128 -9.33 10.27 3.78
CA SER A 128 -8.92 10.32 5.19
C SER A 128 -7.79 9.32 5.49
N ALA A 129 -7.87 8.10 4.95
CA ALA A 129 -6.82 7.10 5.13
C ALA A 129 -5.48 7.54 4.51
N ILE A 130 -5.50 8.09 3.29
CA ILE A 130 -4.32 8.65 2.62
C ILE A 130 -3.74 9.81 3.44
N ALA A 131 -4.58 10.75 3.88
CA ALA A 131 -4.15 11.89 4.68
C ALA A 131 -3.49 11.45 5.99
N GLN A 132 -4.05 10.44 6.65
CA GLN A 132 -3.50 9.89 7.89
C GLN A 132 -2.18 9.17 7.66
N ALA A 133 -2.06 8.36 6.59
CA ALA A 133 -0.81 7.70 6.24
C ALA A 133 0.29 8.73 5.94
N ALA A 134 -0.01 9.73 5.10
CA ALA A 134 0.95 10.78 4.76
C ALA A 134 1.37 11.64 5.97
N LYS A 135 0.44 11.96 6.89
CA LYS A 135 0.79 12.63 8.16
C LYS A 135 1.64 11.77 9.09
N ARG A 136 1.46 10.45 9.08
CA ARG A 136 2.34 9.53 9.84
C ARG A 136 3.73 9.50 9.20
N ALA A 137 3.80 9.38 7.88
CA ALA A 137 5.04 9.42 7.12
C ALA A 137 5.85 10.69 7.40
N LEU A 138 5.21 11.86 7.29
CA LEU A 138 5.86 13.15 7.52
C LEU A 138 6.43 13.30 8.94
N ARG A 139 5.73 12.77 9.96
CA ARG A 139 6.22 12.78 11.35
C ARG A 139 7.37 11.80 11.60
N GLY A 140 7.51 10.77 10.78
CA GLY A 140 8.59 9.79 10.87
C GLY A 140 9.86 10.21 10.14
N MET A 141 9.86 11.35 9.45
CA MET A 141 11.03 11.86 8.76
C MET A 141 12.01 12.50 9.77
N PRO A 142 13.32 12.28 9.62
CA PRO A 142 14.31 13.00 10.41
C PRO A 142 14.27 14.49 10.07
N ASP A 143 14.46 15.33 11.09
CA ASP A 143 14.67 16.77 10.91
C ASP A 143 16.03 16.97 10.23
N ASN A 144 16.02 17.52 9.01
CA ASN A 144 17.24 17.94 8.29
C ASN A 144 17.50 19.42 8.55
#